data_AF-A0A955RWB5-F1
#
_entry.id   AF-A0A955RWB5-F1
#
_cell.length_a   1.000
_cell.length_b   1.000
_cell.length_c   1.000
_cell.angle_alpha   90.00
_cell.angle_beta   90.00
_cell.angle_gamma   90.00
#
_symmetry.space_group_name_H-M   'P 1'
#
loop_
_entity.id
_entity.type
_entity.pdbx_description
1 polymer ?
#
loop_
_entity_poly.entity_id
_entity_poly.type
_entity_poly.pdbx_seq_one_letter_code
_entity_poly.pdbx_strand_id
1 'polypeptide(L)'
;EVDCNLSEISSLKSILTHVVGQSDHTPGIKVPVYAVAAGAKIIEKHFRIDENWECVDAPVSITEKQTKQMIEEIRQLEAILGSSALEVLEVEKPLLWLKNHP
;
A
#
# COMPACT_ATOMS: atom_id res chain seq x y z
N GLU A 1 -4.98 -11.43 8.90
CA GLU A 1 -4.31 -10.12 8.88
C GLU A 1 -3.01 -10.13 9.68
N VAL A 2 -3.02 -10.55 10.96
CA VAL A 2 -1.80 -10.55 11.80
C VAL A 2 -0.69 -11.47 11.29
N ASP A 3 -1.04 -12.53 10.56
CA ASP A 3 -0.07 -13.50 10.03
C ASP A 3 0.56 -13.08 8.69
N CYS A 4 0.23 -11.89 8.16
CA CYS A 4 0.67 -11.47 6.82
C CYS A 4 2.16 -11.14 6.71
N ASN A 5 2.86 -10.95 7.84
CA ASN A 5 4.31 -10.72 7.93
C ASN A 5 4.91 -9.78 6.85
N LEU A 6 4.33 -8.59 6.65
CA LEU A 6 4.73 -7.67 5.59
C LEU A 6 6.20 -7.19 5.69
N SER A 7 6.86 -7.40 6.82
CA SER A 7 8.31 -7.16 6.99
C SER A 7 9.16 -8.01 6.03
N GLU A 8 8.67 -9.16 5.57
CA GLU A 8 9.35 -10.00 4.57
C GLU A 8 9.58 -9.27 3.24
N ILE A 9 8.73 -8.30 2.89
CA ILE A 9 8.90 -7.47 1.69
C ILE A 9 10.26 -6.75 1.73
N SER A 10 10.64 -6.21 2.90
CA SER A 10 11.93 -5.55 3.10
C SER A 10 13.08 -6.55 3.00
N SER A 11 12.94 -7.73 3.64
CA SER A 11 13.94 -8.79 3.57
C SER A 11 14.18 -9.26 2.13
N LEU A 12 13.11 -9.50 1.36
CA LEU A 12 13.18 -9.91 -0.04
C LEU A 12 13.84 -8.82 -0.91
N LYS A 13 13.50 -7.55 -0.70
CA LYS A 13 14.14 -6.43 -1.41
C LYS A 13 15.65 -6.32 -1.15
N SER A 14 16.11 -6.76 0.02
CA SER A 14 17.54 -6.71 0.35
C SER A 14 18.38 -7.80 -0.33
N ILE A 15 17.76 -8.91 -0.75
CA ILE A 15 18.47 -10.07 -1.31
C ILE A 15 18.16 -10.31 -2.79
N LEU A 16 17.03 -9.81 -3.30
CA LEU A 16 16.61 -9.97 -4.68
C LEU A 16 16.92 -8.70 -5.49
N THR A 17 17.38 -8.89 -6.72
CA THR A 17 17.55 -7.81 -7.70
C THR A 17 16.28 -7.50 -8.50
N HIS A 18 15.18 -8.19 -8.21
CA HIS A 18 13.92 -8.12 -8.94
C HIS A 18 12.89 -7.28 -8.18
N VAL A 19 11.84 -6.87 -8.88
CA VAL A 19 10.70 -6.18 -8.28
C VAL A 19 10.01 -7.12 -7.29
N VAL A 20 9.83 -6.67 -6.05
CA VAL A 20 9.11 -7.40 -5.01
C VAL A 20 7.64 -6.95 -4.97
N GLY A 21 6.73 -7.91 -4.98
CA GLY A 21 5.29 -7.70 -4.84
C GLY A 21 4.70 -8.41 -3.64
N GLN A 22 3.39 -8.33 -3.49
CA GLN A 22 2.63 -9.08 -2.49
C GLN A 22 1.35 -9.62 -3.11
N SER A 23 1.08 -10.92 -2.90
CA SER A 23 -0.17 -11.58 -3.24
C SER A 23 -0.98 -11.80 -1.97
N ASP A 24 -2.19 -11.25 -1.93
CA ASP A 24 -2.98 -11.15 -0.71
C ASP A 24 -4.18 -12.12 -0.67
N HIS A 25 -4.34 -12.76 0.49
CA HIS A 25 -5.44 -13.69 0.78
C HIS A 25 -6.22 -13.27 2.03
N THR A 26 -6.21 -11.99 2.39
CA THR A 26 -7.09 -11.48 3.46
C THR A 26 -8.49 -11.14 2.91
N PRO A 27 -9.53 -10.95 3.74
CA PRO A 27 -10.88 -10.63 3.22
C PRO A 27 -11.06 -9.20 2.67
N GLY A 28 -10.10 -8.30 2.91
CA GLY A 28 -10.26 -6.86 2.66
C GLY A 28 -9.09 -6.23 1.90
N ILE A 29 -9.07 -4.90 1.88
CA ILE A 29 -8.10 -4.11 1.09
C ILE A 29 -6.94 -3.57 1.92
N LYS A 30 -7.03 -3.63 3.25
CA LYS A 30 -6.05 -3.03 4.18
C LYS A 30 -4.64 -3.58 3.97
N VAL A 31 -4.49 -4.91 3.97
CA VAL A 31 -3.18 -5.55 3.84
C VAL A 31 -2.51 -5.23 2.49
N PRO A 32 -3.20 -5.28 1.34
CA PRO A 32 -2.66 -4.77 0.08
C PRO A 32 -2.15 -3.31 0.14
N VAL A 33 -2.90 -2.40 0.77
CA VAL A 33 -2.48 -0.99 0.95
C VAL A 33 -1.23 -0.91 1.83
N TYR A 34 -1.20 -1.66 2.95
CA TYR A 34 -0.04 -1.70 3.83
C TYR A 34 1.18 -2.35 3.19
N ALA A 35 1.00 -3.30 2.27
CA ALA A 35 2.10 -3.91 1.54
C ALA A 35 2.81 -2.88 0.65
N VAL A 36 2.07 -1.94 0.04
CA VAL A 36 2.66 -0.81 -0.69
C VAL A 36 3.47 0.09 0.24
N ALA A 37 2.97 0.40 1.44
CA ALA A 37 3.73 1.14 2.46
C ALA A 37 5.01 0.40 2.88
N ALA A 38 4.96 -0.93 2.98
CA ALA A 38 6.12 -1.78 3.24
C ALA A 38 7.09 -1.89 2.04
N GLY A 39 6.71 -1.33 0.88
CA GLY A 39 7.57 -1.18 -0.29
C GLY A 39 7.35 -2.21 -1.39
N ALA A 40 6.23 -2.96 -1.36
CA ALA A 40 5.80 -3.78 -2.48
C ALA A 40 5.46 -2.89 -3.68
N LYS A 41 5.75 -3.38 -4.89
CA LYS A 41 5.54 -2.66 -6.15
C LYS A 41 4.54 -3.35 -7.09
N ILE A 42 4.12 -4.55 -6.74
CA ILE A 42 3.08 -5.32 -7.42
C ILE A 42 2.14 -5.83 -6.34
N ILE A 43 0.84 -5.68 -6.56
CA ILE A 43 -0.21 -6.17 -5.66
C ILE A 43 -1.10 -7.12 -6.45
N GLU A 44 -1.29 -8.32 -5.93
CA GLU A 44 -2.22 -9.30 -6.44
C GLU A 44 -3.30 -9.58 -5.40
N LYS A 45 -4.54 -9.69 -5.86
CA LYS A 45 -5.71 -9.87 -5.01
C LYS A 45 -6.79 -10.66 -5.74
N HIS A 46 -7.43 -11.56 -5.02
CA HIS A 46 -8.59 -12.30 -5.53
C HIS A 46 -9.76 -11.36 -5.79
N PHE A 47 -10.50 -11.62 -6.86
CA PHE A 47 -11.59 -10.76 -7.35
C PHE A 47 -12.85 -11.56 -7.61
N ARG A 48 -14.00 -11.02 -7.20
CA ARG A 48 -15.32 -11.56 -7.54
C ARG A 48 -16.20 -10.48 -8.17
N ILE A 49 -17.02 -10.91 -9.13
CA ILE A 49 -17.93 -10.03 -9.87
C ILE A 49 -19.04 -9.50 -8.96
N ASP A 50 -19.61 -10.37 -8.12
CA ASP A 50 -20.70 -10.05 -7.20
C ASP A 50 -20.44 -10.64 -5.80
N GLU A 51 -21.07 -10.06 -4.78
CA GLU A 51 -21.04 -10.53 -3.39
C GLU A 51 -21.72 -11.89 -3.21
N ASN A 52 -22.71 -12.21 -4.05
CA ASN A 52 -23.42 -13.48 -4.01
C ASN A 52 -22.73 -14.58 -4.83
N TRP A 53 -21.56 -14.31 -5.42
CA TRP A 53 -20.85 -15.29 -6.21
C TRP A 53 -20.19 -16.34 -5.31
N GLU A 54 -20.82 -17.52 -5.22
CA GLU A 54 -20.28 -18.64 -4.46
C GLU A 54 -19.09 -19.27 -5.20
N CYS A 55 -17.95 -19.27 -4.53
CA CYS A 55 -16.68 -19.78 -5.02
C CYS A 55 -15.83 -20.18 -3.80
N VAL A 56 -14.94 -21.16 -3.95
CA VAL A 56 -14.02 -21.58 -2.88
C VAL A 56 -13.15 -20.42 -2.38
N ASP A 57 -12.80 -19.48 -3.25
CA ASP A 57 -12.00 -18.29 -2.95
C ASP A 57 -12.85 -17.05 -2.61
N ALA A 58 -14.18 -17.19 -2.50
CA ALA A 58 -15.07 -16.10 -2.12
C ALA A 58 -14.66 -15.42 -0.79
N PRO A 59 -14.17 -16.12 0.25
CA PRO A 59 -13.77 -15.49 1.52
C PRO A 59 -12.58 -14.53 1.42
N VAL A 60 -11.74 -14.65 0.38
CA VAL A 60 -10.52 -13.84 0.19
C VAL A 60 -10.62 -12.89 -1.01
N SER A 61 -11.64 -13.08 -1.84
CA SER A 61 -11.97 -12.20 -2.96
C SER A 61 -12.52 -10.85 -2.52
N ILE A 62 -12.28 -9.82 -3.32
CA ILE A 62 -12.91 -8.49 -3.19
C ILE A 62 -13.78 -8.16 -4.41
N THR A 63 -14.78 -7.31 -4.22
CA THR A 63 -15.70 -6.87 -5.29
C THR A 63 -15.10 -5.77 -6.14
N GLU A 64 -15.72 -5.44 -7.27
CA GLU A 64 -15.32 -4.30 -8.12
C GLU A 64 -15.24 -2.98 -7.35
N LYS A 65 -16.22 -2.73 -6.47
CA LYS A 65 -16.23 -1.53 -5.61
C LYS A 65 -15.01 -1.51 -4.69
N GLN A 66 -14.70 -2.63 -4.05
CA GLN A 66 -13.55 -2.75 -3.16
C GLN A 66 -12.23 -2.67 -3.93
N THR A 67 -12.13 -3.24 -5.13
CA THR A 67 -10.94 -3.12 -5.98
C THR A 67 -10.68 -1.66 -6.36
N LYS A 68 -11.73 -0.91 -6.75
CA LYS A 68 -11.62 0.52 -7.03
C LYS A 68 -11.13 1.30 -5.80
N GLN A 69 -11.70 1.00 -4.62
CA GLN A 69 -11.27 1.61 -3.36
C GLN A 69 -9.81 1.27 -3.02
N MET A 70 -9.40 0.01 -3.21
CA MET A 70 -8.01 -0.41 -2.99
C MET A 70 -7.04 0.36 -3.88
N ILE A 71 -7.37 0.54 -5.16
CA ILE A 71 -6.55 1.31 -6.10
C ILE A 71 -6.48 2.78 -5.66
N GLU A 72 -7.60 3.38 -5.29
CA GLU A 72 -7.65 4.76 -4.81
C GLU A 72 -6.80 4.96 -3.55
N GLU A 73 -6.95 4.08 -2.55
CA GLU A 73 -6.17 4.12 -1.31
C GLU A 73 -4.67 3.91 -1.57
N ILE A 74 -4.29 3.02 -2.49
CA ILE A 74 -2.88 2.85 -2.91
C ILE A 74 -2.34 4.13 -3.53
N ARG A 75 -3.08 4.78 -4.45
CA ARG A 75 -2.63 6.00 -5.11
C ARG A 75 -2.54 7.18 -4.15
N GLN A 76 -3.49 7.30 -3.22
CA GLN A 76 -3.42 8.28 -2.14
C GLN A 76 -2.21 8.03 -1.23
N LEU A 77 -1.97 6.77 -0.84
CA LEU A 77 -0.82 6.40 -0.03
C LEU A 77 0.51 6.73 -0.74
N GLU A 78 0.64 6.43 -2.04
CA GLU A 78 1.84 6.80 -2.80
C GLU A 78 2.09 8.31 -2.79
N ALA A 79 1.04 9.13 -2.91
CA ALA A 79 1.15 10.58 -2.80
C ALA A 79 1.56 11.03 -1.39
N ILE A 80 1.05 10.36 -0.35
CA ILE A 80 1.39 10.63 1.06
C ILE A 80 2.85 10.24 1.37
N LEU A 81 3.31 9.09 0.87
CA LEU A 81 4.69 8.63 1.06
C LEU A 81 5.70 9.60 0.43
N GLY A 82 5.34 10.23 -0.68
CA GLY A 82 6.13 11.28 -1.31
C GLY A 82 7.53 10.80 -1.73
N SER A 83 8.53 11.65 -1.47
CA SER A 83 9.93 11.41 -1.83
C SER A 83 10.74 10.97 -0.61
N SER A 84 11.79 10.18 -0.83
CA SER A 84 12.79 9.85 0.21
C SER A 84 13.80 10.96 0.44
N ALA A 85 13.71 12.08 -0.30
CA ALA A 85 14.59 13.22 -0.12
C ALA A 85 14.31 13.93 1.21
N LEU A 86 15.36 14.19 1.98
CA LEU A 86 15.28 14.95 3.23
C LEU A 86 15.38 16.44 2.91
N GLU A 87 14.28 16.99 2.39
CA GLU A 87 14.19 18.39 1.97
C GLU A 87 13.11 19.13 2.76
N VAL A 88 13.30 20.45 2.93
CA VAL A 88 12.28 21.32 3.52
C VAL A 88 11.13 21.44 2.53
N LEU A 89 9.94 21.01 2.95
CA LEU A 89 8.76 21.11 2.11
C LEU A 89 8.40 22.59 1.91
N GLU A 90 7.82 22.93 0.75
CA GLU A 90 7.37 24.31 0.48
C GLU A 90 6.46 24.86 1.59
N VAL A 91 5.58 24.01 2.14
CA VAL A 91 4.67 24.36 3.24
C VAL A 91 5.41 24.69 4.55
N GLU A 92 6.63 24.19 4.73
CA GLU A 92 7.43 24.41 5.94
C GLU A 92 8.29 25.68 5.87
N LYS A 93 8.55 26.22 4.67
CA LYS A 93 9.43 27.39 4.47
C LYS A 93 9.03 28.62 5.30
N PRO A 94 7.75 29.01 5.42
CA PRO A 94 7.36 30.14 6.25
C PRO A 94 7.67 29.93 7.74
N LEU A 95 7.47 28.71 8.24
CA LEU A 95 7.77 28.35 9.64
C LEU A 95 9.27 28.36 9.90
N LEU A 96 10.06 27.85 8.96
CA LEU A 96 11.52 27.89 9.04
C LEU A 96 12.04 29.33 9.04
N TRP A 97 11.44 30.22 8.22
CA TRP A 97 11.78 31.63 8.20
C TRP A 97 11.56 32.29 9.57
N LEU A 98 10.39 32.07 10.19
CA LEU A 98 10.05 32.59 11.53
C LEU A 98 11.03 32.11 12.60
N LYS A 99 11.43 30.83 12.57
CA LYS A 99 12.41 30.28 13.54
C LYS A 99 13.77 30.97 13.45
N ASN A 100 14.18 31.39 12.26
CA ASN A 100 15.49 31.99 12.01
C ASN A 100 15.50 33.52 12.16
N HIS A 101 14.32 34.15 12.30
CA HIS A 101 14.15 35.61 12.43
C HIS A 101 13.15 35.92 13.58
N PRO A 102 13.58 35.78 14.85
CA PRO A 102 12.74 36.04 16.01
C PRO A 102 12.37 37.52 16.20
#